data_AF-A0A7G8WBT2-F1
#
_entry.id   AF-A0A7G8WBT2-F1
#
_cell.length_a   1.000
_cell.length_b   1.000
_cell.length_c   1.000
_cell.angle_alpha   90.00
_cell.angle_beta   90.00
_cell.angle_gamma   90.00
#
_symmetry.space_group_name_H-M   'P 1'
#
loop_
_entity.id
_entity.type
_entity.pdbx_description
1 polymer ?
#
loop_
_entity_poly.entity_id
_entity_poly.type
_entity_poly.pdbx_seq_one_letter_code
_entity_poly.pdbx_strand_id
1 'polypeptide(L)'
;MEKNEFLEQHIFTGLENINDGYESEATHYFSELDFATVLERAAHFGLGIYSIEARLDGEVFGTSGHDKAKKKATDPKWYTQALSDFKKRQAGLAYGATYKVSQKLLDRKSDSE
;
A
#
# COMPACT_ATOMS: atom_id res chain seq x y z
N MET A 1 -19.12 -2.39 -4.36
CA MET A 1 -17.68 -2.71 -4.27
C MET A 1 -17.19 -2.42 -2.87
N GLU A 2 -16.57 -3.40 -2.21
CA GLU A 2 -15.93 -3.21 -0.91
C GLU A 2 -14.51 -2.65 -1.06
N LYS A 3 -13.94 -2.14 0.04
CA LYS A 3 -12.56 -1.61 0.05
C LYS A 3 -11.56 -2.65 -0.48
N ASN A 4 -11.61 -3.89 0.02
CA ASN A 4 -10.63 -4.92 -0.33
C ASN A 4 -10.76 -5.31 -1.80
N GLU A 5 -11.99 -5.49 -2.28
CA GLU A 5 -12.29 -5.79 -3.67
C GLU A 5 -11.74 -4.71 -4.62
N PHE A 6 -11.90 -3.42 -4.28
CA PHE A 6 -11.31 -2.32 -5.06
C PHE A 6 -9.78 -2.43 -5.13
N LEU A 7 -9.14 -2.76 -4.01
CA LEU A 7 -7.68 -2.91 -3.97
C LEU A 7 -7.24 -4.09 -4.84
N GLU A 8 -7.88 -5.25 -4.74
CA GLU A 8 -7.52 -6.42 -5.54
C GLU A 8 -7.73 -6.21 -7.04
N GLN A 9 -8.85 -5.58 -7.43
CA GLN A 9 -9.22 -5.36 -8.84
C GLN A 9 -8.53 -4.16 -9.51
N HIS A 10 -7.94 -3.24 -8.75
CA HIS A 10 -7.30 -2.05 -9.33
C HIS A 10 -5.88 -1.77 -8.87
N ILE A 11 -5.54 -2.12 -7.63
CA ILE A 11 -4.26 -1.76 -7.00
C ILE A 11 -3.31 -2.96 -7.01
N PHE A 12 -3.77 -4.13 -6.58
CA PHE A 12 -3.00 -5.38 -6.48
C PHE A 12 -3.12 -6.26 -7.72
N THR A 13 -3.82 -5.78 -8.75
CA THR A 13 -4.08 -6.57 -9.96
C THR A 13 -2.79 -6.96 -10.67
N GLY A 14 -2.57 -8.26 -10.80
CA GLY A 14 -1.36 -8.82 -11.41
C GLY A 14 -0.11 -8.71 -10.53
N LEU A 15 -0.25 -8.42 -9.23
CA LEU A 15 0.86 -8.42 -8.28
C LEU A 15 0.81 -9.68 -7.40
N GLU A 16 1.97 -10.19 -7.05
CA GLU A 16 2.11 -11.38 -6.20
C GLU A 16 2.11 -10.98 -4.72
N ASN A 17 1.16 -11.51 -3.96
CA ASN A 17 1.15 -11.35 -2.51
C ASN A 17 2.14 -12.32 -1.89
N ILE A 18 3.20 -11.79 -1.29
CA ILE A 18 4.26 -12.57 -0.61
C ILE A 18 3.93 -12.85 0.87
N ASN A 19 2.71 -12.54 1.30
CA ASN A 19 2.25 -12.92 2.63
C ASN A 19 1.95 -14.43 2.66
N ASP A 20 2.87 -15.22 3.21
CA ASP A 20 2.79 -16.67 3.35
C ASP A 20 1.82 -17.14 4.48
N GLY A 21 0.77 -16.36 4.77
CA GLY A 21 -0.28 -16.72 5.73
C GLY A 21 0.06 -16.55 7.22
N TYR A 22 1.13 -15.81 7.55
CA TYR A 22 1.58 -15.63 8.94
C TYR A 22 0.78 -14.58 9.74
N GLU A 23 0.29 -13.52 9.10
CA GLU A 23 -0.46 -12.47 9.78
C GLU A 23 -1.71 -12.07 9.01
N SER A 24 -2.85 -12.20 9.71
CA SER A 24 -4.21 -11.80 9.36
C SER A 24 -4.49 -11.64 7.87
N GLU A 25 -5.35 -12.51 7.34
CA GLU A 25 -5.82 -12.69 5.96
C GLU A 25 -6.16 -11.40 5.16
N ALA A 26 -6.17 -10.23 5.78
CA ALA A 26 -6.45 -8.93 5.16
C ALA A 26 -5.21 -8.11 4.75
N THR A 27 -4.00 -8.38 5.25
CA THR A 27 -2.82 -7.54 4.94
C THR A 27 -1.99 -8.15 3.83
N HIS A 28 -1.91 -7.45 2.70
CA HIS A 28 -1.10 -7.90 1.55
C HIS A 28 0.30 -7.32 1.65
N TYR A 29 1.30 -8.18 1.48
CA TYR A 29 2.70 -7.79 1.41
C TYR A 29 3.20 -8.00 0.00
N PHE A 30 4.04 -7.07 -0.46
CA PHE A 30 4.58 -7.08 -1.81
C PHE A 30 6.09 -6.88 -1.80
N SER A 31 6.75 -7.36 -2.85
CA SER A 31 8.15 -7.03 -3.10
C SER A 31 8.32 -5.51 -3.31
N GLU A 32 9.56 -5.01 -3.24
CA GLU A 32 9.84 -3.58 -3.48
C GLU A 32 9.27 -3.08 -4.82
N LEU A 33 9.45 -3.85 -5.89
CA LEU A 33 9.04 -3.47 -7.26
C LEU A 33 7.52 -3.47 -7.40
N ASP A 34 6.87 -4.51 -6.87
CA ASP A 34 5.42 -4.62 -6.87
C ASP A 34 4.79 -3.54 -6.01
N PHE A 35 5.37 -3.27 -4.83
CA PHE A 35 4.90 -2.23 -3.94
C PHE A 35 5.06 -0.84 -4.55
N ALA A 36 6.15 -0.57 -5.29
CA ALA A 36 6.27 0.68 -6.03
C ALA A 36 5.10 0.86 -7.01
N THR A 37 4.72 -0.20 -7.73
CA THR A 37 3.54 -0.21 -8.62
C THR A 37 2.25 0.05 -7.85
N VAL A 38 2.08 -0.54 -6.66
CA VAL A 38 0.95 -0.26 -5.77
C VAL A 38 0.87 1.23 -5.41
N LEU A 39 2.00 1.85 -5.06
CA LEU A 39 2.05 3.27 -4.70
C LEU A 39 1.72 4.16 -5.90
N GLU A 40 2.18 3.83 -7.10
CA GLU A 40 1.84 4.56 -8.32
C GLU A 40 0.35 4.49 -8.64
N ARG A 41 -0.25 3.29 -8.54
CA ARG A 41 -1.70 3.10 -8.70
C ARG A 41 -2.47 3.85 -7.63
N ALA A 42 -2.03 3.78 -6.36
CA ALA A 42 -2.63 4.54 -5.27
C ALA A 42 -2.58 6.04 -5.53
N ALA A 43 -1.48 6.58 -6.06
CA ALA A 43 -1.35 7.97 -6.48
C ALA A 43 -2.35 8.33 -7.57
N HIS A 44 -2.46 7.48 -8.60
CA HIS A 44 -3.35 7.67 -9.73
C HIS A 44 -4.82 7.76 -9.31
N PHE A 45 -5.25 6.87 -8.41
CA PHE A 45 -6.62 6.87 -7.88
C PHE A 45 -6.86 7.89 -6.75
N GLY A 46 -5.81 8.56 -6.25
CA GLY A 46 -5.90 9.44 -5.09
C GLY A 46 -6.23 8.69 -3.78
N LEU A 47 -5.75 7.45 -3.67
CA LEU A 47 -5.94 6.58 -2.53
C LEU A 47 -5.18 7.13 -1.31
N GLY A 48 -5.81 7.09 -0.14
CA GLY A 48 -5.13 7.46 1.10
C GLY A 48 -4.31 6.28 1.61
N ILE A 49 -3.02 6.47 1.85
CA ILE A 49 -2.19 5.51 2.57
C ILE A 49 -1.93 6.12 3.96
N TYR A 50 -2.19 5.36 5.02
CA TYR A 50 -2.01 5.84 6.39
C TYR A 50 -0.63 5.51 6.94
N SER A 51 -0.24 4.26 6.77
CA SER A 51 1.02 3.70 7.25
C SER A 51 1.57 2.72 6.23
N ILE A 52 2.89 2.65 6.17
CA ILE A 52 3.66 1.66 5.42
C ILE A 52 4.48 0.89 6.45
N GLU A 53 4.32 -0.42 6.44
CA GLU A 53 5.09 -1.36 7.23
C GLU A 53 6.06 -2.09 6.32
N ALA A 54 7.34 -2.11 6.71
CA ALA A 54 8.37 -2.89 6.08
C ALA A 54 8.70 -4.09 6.95
N ARG A 55 8.85 -5.25 6.31
CA ARG A 55 9.21 -6.51 6.94
C ARG A 55 10.41 -7.14 6.27
N LEU A 56 11.23 -7.83 7.05
CA LEU A 56 12.36 -8.61 6.56
C LEU A 56 12.16 -10.04 7.05
N ASP A 57 12.11 -11.02 6.14
CA ASP A 57 11.95 -12.45 6.48
C ASP A 57 10.79 -12.73 7.46
N GLY A 58 9.68 -12.00 7.32
CA GLY A 58 8.49 -12.12 8.16
C GLY A 58 8.49 -11.27 9.44
N GLU A 59 9.62 -10.67 9.82
CA GLU A 59 9.73 -9.80 11.00
C GLU A 59 9.51 -8.32 10.65
N VAL A 60 8.84 -7.56 11.55
CA VAL A 60 8.63 -6.12 11.37
C VAL A 60 9.97 -5.37 11.46
N PHE A 61 10.47 -4.91 10.31
CA PHE A 61 11.68 -4.10 10.20
C PHE A 61 11.41 -2.65 10.62
N GLY A 62 10.24 -2.12 10.28
CA GLY A 62 9.81 -0.81 10.76
C GLY A 62 8.56 -0.27 10.08
N THR A 63 7.96 0.73 10.72
CA THR A 63 6.69 1.31 10.27
C THR A 63 6.80 2.83 10.14
N SER A 64 6.38 3.35 8.99
CA SER A 64 6.29 4.78 8.69
C SER A 64 4.84 5.19 8.51
N GLY A 65 4.43 6.30 9.13
CA GLY A 65 3.08 6.83 9.02
C GLY A 65 3.05 8.23 8.42
N HIS A 66 1.97 8.58 7.72
CA HIS A 66 1.79 9.91 7.13
C HIS A 66 1.86 11.04 8.19
N ASP A 67 1.42 10.74 9.42
CA ASP A 67 1.43 11.67 10.55
C ASP A 67 2.85 12.11 10.92
N LYS A 68 3.80 11.17 10.91
CA LYS A 68 5.23 11.46 11.12
C LYS A 68 5.79 12.35 10.01
N ALA A 69 5.30 12.19 8.78
CA ALA A 69 5.69 13.01 7.64
C ALA A 69 5.02 14.41 7.64
N LYS A 70 4.03 14.65 8.51
CA LYS A 70 3.16 15.85 8.49
C LYS A 70 2.55 16.11 7.11
N LYS A 71 2.23 15.03 6.38
CA LYS A 71 1.62 15.07 5.05
C LYS A 71 0.24 14.41 5.06
N LYS A 72 -0.54 14.71 4.02
CA LYS A 72 -1.82 14.05 3.81
C LYS A 72 -1.58 12.58 3.44
N ALA A 73 -2.45 11.70 3.92
CA ALA A 73 -2.44 10.28 3.55
C ALA A 73 -2.45 10.03 2.02
N THR A 74 -3.02 10.95 1.24
CA THR A 74 -3.10 10.88 -0.22
C THR A 74 -1.92 11.51 -0.95
N ASP A 75 -0.92 12.07 -0.23
CA ASP A 75 0.22 12.76 -0.86
C ASP A 75 1.29 11.78 -1.36
N PRO A 76 1.52 11.64 -2.68
CA PRO A 76 2.53 10.73 -3.19
C PRO A 76 3.94 10.94 -2.67
N LYS A 77 4.28 12.18 -2.35
CA LYS A 77 5.60 12.49 -1.84
C LYS A 77 5.85 11.88 -0.47
N TRP A 78 4.83 11.50 0.29
CA TRP A 78 5.03 10.90 1.61
C TRP A 78 5.38 9.41 1.49
N TYR A 79 4.60 8.63 0.73
CA TYR A 79 4.82 7.20 0.62
C TYR A 79 6.00 6.84 -0.27
N THR A 80 6.27 7.61 -1.33
CA THR A 80 7.48 7.42 -2.15
C THR A 80 8.74 7.68 -1.34
N GLN A 81 8.70 8.67 -0.44
CA GLN A 81 9.82 8.96 0.47
C GLN A 81 10.00 7.82 1.47
N ALA A 82 8.91 7.35 2.11
CA ALA A 82 8.96 6.24 3.06
C ALA A 82 9.55 4.97 2.42
N LEU A 83 9.09 4.59 1.22
CA LEU A 83 9.64 3.46 0.48
C LEU A 83 11.13 3.65 0.18
N SER A 84 11.51 4.84 -0.30
CA SER A 84 12.92 5.15 -0.59
C SER A 84 13.81 5.08 0.64
N ASP A 85 13.32 5.50 1.81
CA ASP A 85 14.06 5.43 3.06
C ASP A 85 14.25 4.00 3.54
N PHE A 86 13.22 3.14 3.43
CA PHE A 86 13.35 1.72 3.75
C PHE A 86 14.30 0.99 2.80
N LYS A 87 14.15 1.21 1.49
CA LYS A 87 15.04 0.67 0.45
C LYS A 87 16.51 0.98 0.70
N LYS A 88 16.82 2.19 1.17
CA LYS A 88 18.20 2.60 1.50
C LYS A 88 18.74 1.94 2.77
N ARG A 89 17.87 1.57 3.70
CA ARG A 89 18.26 0.95 4.96
C ARG A 89 18.53 -0.54 4.80
N GLN A 90 17.68 -1.23 4.05
CA GLN A 90 17.77 -2.68 3.88
C GLN A 90 17.13 -3.09 2.55
N ALA A 91 17.82 -3.94 1.80
CA ALA A 91 17.29 -4.57 0.58
C ALA A 91 16.58 -5.89 0.94
N GLY A 92 15.65 -6.32 0.09
CA GLY A 92 14.88 -7.56 0.30
C GLY A 92 13.72 -7.42 1.29
N LEU A 93 13.28 -6.19 1.57
CA LEU A 93 12.12 -5.94 2.42
C LEU A 93 10.81 -6.22 1.68
N ALA A 94 9.86 -6.80 2.40
CA ALA A 94 8.45 -6.90 2.04
C ALA A 94 7.70 -5.67 2.57
N TYR A 95 6.78 -5.13 1.78
CA TYR A 95 6.07 -3.91 2.12
C TYR A 95 4.56 -4.12 2.17
N GLY A 96 3.96 -3.70 3.27
CA GLY A 96 2.52 -3.63 3.47
C GLY A 96 2.10 -2.20 3.75
N ALA A 97 0.85 -1.86 3.46
CA ALA A 97 0.31 -0.54 3.77
C ALA A 97 -1.13 -0.58 4.24
N THR A 98 -1.50 0.41 5.06
CA THR A 98 -2.88 0.62 5.47
C THR A 98 -3.55 1.61 4.52
N TYR A 99 -4.38 1.09 3.62
CA TYR A 99 -5.10 1.89 2.64
C TYR A 99 -6.44 2.41 3.17
N LYS A 100 -6.86 3.56 2.67
CA LYS A 100 -8.19 4.14 2.81
C LYS A 100 -8.75 4.47 1.44
N VAL A 101 -9.75 3.71 1.06
CA VAL A 101 -10.59 3.98 -0.11
C VAL A 101 -11.74 4.85 0.38
N SER A 102 -11.98 5.98 -0.28
CA SER A 102 -13.11 6.85 0.03
C SER A 102 -14.39 6.28 -0.57
N GLN A 103 -15.54 6.43 0.10
CA GLN A 103 -16.82 5.96 -0.43
C GLN A 103 -17.10 6.48 -1.84
N LYS A 104 -16.73 7.74 -2.13
CA LYS A 104 -16.84 8.33 -3.48
C LYS A 104 -16.08 7.56 -4.56
N LEU A 105 -14.94 6.93 -4.24
CA LEU A 105 -14.19 6.10 -5.20
C LEU A 105 -14.91 4.77 -5.45
N LEU A 106 -15.52 4.20 -4.42
CA LEU A 106 -16.33 2.98 -4.53
C LEU A 106 -17.61 3.25 -5.34
N ASP A 107 -18.28 4.37 -5.08
CA ASP A 107 -19.54 4.78 -5.72
C ASP A 107 -19.37 5.18 -7.19
N ARG A 108 -18.29 5.91 -7.53
CA ARG A 108 -18.03 6.41 -8.89
C ARG A 108 -17.85 5.30 -9.93
N LYS A 109 -17.62 4.06 -9.49
CA LYS A 109 -17.47 2.89 -10.36
C LYS A 109 -18.72 2.02 -10.45
N SER A 110 -19.72 2.23 -9.60
CA SER A 110 -21.05 1.62 -9.74
C SER A 110 -21.91 2.25 -10.84
N ASP A 111 -21.45 3.35 -11.44
CA ASP A 111 -22.17 4.14 -12.45
C ASP A 111 -21.60 3.94 -13.89
N SER A 112 -20.64 3.02 -14.08
CA SER A 112 -20.03 2.74 -15.40
C SER A 112 -20.41 1.39 -16.00
N GLU A 113 -21.49 0.76 -15.50
CA GLU A 113 -22.10 -0.44 -16.10
C GLU A 113 -23.25 -0.09 -17.04
#